data_AF-A0A1X3DJE4-F1
#
_entry.id   AF-A0A1X3DJE4-F1
#
_cell.length_a   1.000
_cell.length_b   1.000
_cell.length_c   1.000
_cell.angle_alpha   90.00
_cell.angle_beta   90.00
_cell.angle_gamma   90.00
#
_symmetry.space_group_name_H-M   'P 1'
#
loop_
_entity.id
_entity.type
_entity.pdbx_description
1 polymer ?
#
loop_
_entity_poly.entity_id
_entity_poly.type
_entity_poly.pdbx_seq_one_letter_code
_entity_poly.pdbx_strand_id
1 'polypeptide(L)'
;MNKEQKKKAENYIFYPLLASTVVIFIISPAYIDPNNRFDHMLNNLIDHYLLGNGYYSPTYYPFAAKITNSFSVVLAIIAGVFVGILRKDGIEYVSKSLWFACLVMLGLGIATFFLSLNPQEFREPTFRRSFGTSESFHNNPVLFLFMMIVKQVCIYAGIRVPLSLMLYYIDKIRK
;
A
#
# COMPACT_ATOMS: atom_id res chain seq x y z
N MET A 1 -13.18 -20.10 14.48
CA MET A 1 -13.95 -19.64 13.30
C MET A 1 -13.90 -20.69 12.21
N ASN A 2 -15.04 -21.04 11.63
CA ASN A 2 -15.08 -21.89 10.44
C ASN A 2 -14.54 -21.15 9.20
N LYS A 3 -14.30 -21.88 8.10
CA LYS A 3 -13.69 -21.34 6.87
C LYS A 3 -14.49 -20.18 6.26
N GLU A 4 -15.82 -20.25 6.34
CA GLU A 4 -16.74 -19.23 5.82
C GLU A 4 -16.71 -17.94 6.63
N GLN A 5 -16.69 -18.05 7.97
CA GLN A 5 -16.53 -16.90 8.87
C GLN A 5 -15.20 -16.19 8.63
N LYS A 6 -14.11 -16.94 8.42
CA LYS A 6 -12.80 -16.36 8.11
C LYS A 6 -12.80 -15.62 6.78
N LYS A 7 -13.51 -16.13 5.77
CA LYS A 7 -13.68 -15.46 4.47
C LYS A 7 -14.52 -14.18 4.59
N LYS A 8 -15.60 -14.21 5.39
CA LYS A 8 -16.40 -13.01 5.69
C LYS A 8 -15.56 -11.95 6.40
N ALA A 9 -14.80 -12.33 7.42
CA ALA A 9 -13.91 -11.43 8.14
C ALA A 9 -12.83 -10.81 7.22
N GLU A 10 -12.25 -11.58 6.30
CA GLU A 10 -11.34 -11.05 5.28
C GLU A 10 -12.02 -9.98 4.40
N ASN A 11 -13.24 -10.21 3.93
CA ASN A 11 -13.98 -9.21 3.15
C ASN A 11 -14.25 -7.93 3.94
N TYR A 12 -14.62 -8.06 5.23
CA TYR A 12 -14.83 -6.92 6.13
C TYR A 12 -13.54 -6.13 6.43
N ILE A 13 -12.36 -6.69 6.16
CA ILE A 13 -11.08 -5.99 6.28
C ILE A 13 -10.67 -5.42 4.93
N PHE A 14 -10.83 -6.20 3.86
CA PHE A 14 -10.36 -5.86 2.53
C PHE A 14 -11.14 -4.70 1.90
N TYR A 15 -12.47 -4.68 1.95
CA TYR A 15 -13.22 -3.59 1.33
C TYR A 15 -12.99 -2.24 2.04
N PRO A 16 -13.01 -2.15 3.39
CA PRO A 16 -12.64 -0.91 4.07
C PRO A 16 -11.19 -0.50 3.84
N LEU A 17 -10.26 -1.43 3.64
CA LEU A 17 -8.88 -1.11 3.26
C LEU A 17 -8.84 -0.32 1.95
N LEU A 18 -9.56 -0.76 0.91
CA LEU A 18 -9.62 -0.03 -0.37
C LEU A 18 -10.30 1.33 -0.22
N ALA A 19 -11.41 1.38 0.53
CA ALA A 19 -12.13 2.62 0.78
C ALA A 19 -11.29 3.64 1.57
N SER A 20 -10.44 3.18 2.49
CA SER A 20 -9.61 4.05 3.32
C SER A 20 -8.68 4.94 2.49
N THR A 21 -8.13 4.43 1.38
CA THR A 21 -7.28 5.21 0.48
C THR A 21 -8.03 6.40 -0.13
N VAL A 22 -9.28 6.18 -0.53
CA VAL A 22 -10.14 7.23 -1.09
C VAL A 22 -10.55 8.23 0.00
N VAL A 23 -10.98 7.74 1.17
CA VAL A 23 -11.39 8.58 2.29
C VAL A 23 -10.25 9.46 2.76
N ILE A 24 -9.06 8.89 2.99
CA ILE A 24 -7.87 9.63 3.42
C ILE A 24 -7.53 10.74 2.42
N PHE A 25 -7.57 10.45 1.12
CA PHE A 25 -7.28 11.46 0.10
C PHE A 25 -8.29 12.61 0.09
N ILE A 26 -9.59 12.32 0.26
CA ILE A 26 -10.66 13.32 0.25
C ILE A 26 -10.59 14.22 1.49
N ILE A 27 -10.33 13.65 2.67
CA ILE A 27 -10.31 14.40 3.93
C ILE A 27 -8.99 15.15 4.16
N SER A 28 -7.90 14.69 3.54
CA SER A 28 -6.58 15.31 3.72
C SER A 28 -6.51 16.64 2.99
N PRO A 29 -6.01 17.71 3.62
CA PRO A 29 -5.87 18.99 2.95
C PRO A 29 -4.83 18.88 1.83
N ALA A 30 -5.10 19.56 0.70
CA ALA A 30 -4.23 19.52 -0.48
C ALA A 30 -2.83 20.09 -0.19
N TYR A 31 -2.78 21.13 0.66
CA TYR A 31 -1.56 21.79 1.12
C TYR A 31 -1.61 21.93 2.64
N ILE A 32 -0.44 22.01 3.28
CA ILE A 32 -0.32 22.26 4.71
C ILE A 32 -0.83 23.67 5.00
N ASP A 33 -1.77 23.83 5.92
CA ASP A 33 -2.14 25.15 6.43
C ASP A 33 -1.01 25.68 7.34
N PRO A 34 -0.38 26.82 7.01
CA PRO A 34 0.72 27.38 7.80
C PRO A 34 0.34 27.66 9.25
N ASN A 35 -0.94 27.86 9.56
CA ASN A 35 -1.42 28.15 10.91
C ASN A 35 -1.87 26.89 11.69
N ASN A 36 -1.96 25.73 11.04
CA ASN A 36 -2.43 24.50 11.66
C ASN A 36 -1.26 23.67 12.22
N ARG A 37 -1.10 23.65 13.54
CA ARG A 37 -0.05 22.87 14.21
C ARG A 37 -0.18 21.36 13.98
N PHE A 38 -1.39 20.85 13.75
CA PHE A 38 -1.61 19.44 13.48
C PHE A 38 -1.03 19.01 12.12
N ASP A 39 -1.20 19.83 11.08
CA ASP A 39 -0.70 19.54 9.74
C ASP A 39 0.83 19.49 9.70
N HIS A 40 1.48 20.42 10.40
CA HIS A 40 2.94 20.41 10.58
C HIS A 40 3.43 19.19 11.35
N MET A 41 2.75 18.81 12.44
CA MET A 41 3.09 17.61 13.22
C MET A 41 2.95 16.35 12.36
N LEU A 42 1.84 16.23 11.63
CA LEU A 42 1.55 15.09 10.76
C LEU A 42 2.55 15.01 9.60
N ASN A 43 2.90 16.14 8.97
CA ASN A 43 3.93 16.17 7.93
C ASN A 43 5.28 15.69 8.47
N ASN A 44 5.71 16.19 9.63
CA ASN A 44 6.95 15.75 10.26
C ASN A 44 6.93 14.25 10.58
N LEU A 45 5.82 13.74 11.11
CA LEU A 45 5.66 12.32 11.39
C LEU A 45 5.77 11.48 10.12
N ILE A 46 5.12 11.91 9.05
CA ILE A 46 5.15 11.18 7.78
C ILE A 46 6.57 11.21 7.19
N ASP A 47 7.25 12.36 7.22
CA ASP A 47 8.60 12.51 6.69
C ASP A 47 9.65 11.72 7.46
N HIS A 48 9.54 11.68 8.80
CA HIS A 48 10.54 11.00 9.64
C HIS A 48 10.27 9.50 9.80
N TYR A 49 9.01 9.07 9.83
CA TYR A 49 8.64 7.72 10.27
C TYR A 49 7.87 6.90 9.23
N LEU A 50 7.18 7.54 8.28
CA LEU A 50 6.34 6.84 7.29
C LEU A 50 6.82 7.01 5.85
N LEU A 51 8.12 7.33 5.69
CA LEU A 51 8.77 7.48 4.39
C LEU A 51 8.05 8.49 3.50
N GLY A 52 7.60 9.60 4.11
CA GLY A 52 6.76 10.63 3.50
C GLY A 52 7.31 11.25 2.24
N ASN A 53 8.60 11.56 2.24
CA ASN A 53 9.33 12.01 1.05
C ASN A 53 9.99 10.83 0.32
N GLY A 54 10.00 9.62 0.88
CA GLY A 54 10.85 8.57 0.32
C GLY A 54 12.34 8.93 0.36
N TYR A 55 13.13 8.48 -0.62
CA TYR A 55 14.57 8.82 -0.74
C TYR A 55 14.84 10.21 -1.34
N TYR A 56 13.85 10.84 -1.96
CA TYR A 56 13.98 12.09 -2.73
C TYR A 56 12.95 13.10 -2.23
N SER A 57 13.35 14.29 -1.77
CA SER A 57 12.41 15.29 -1.23
C SER A 57 12.07 16.35 -2.27
N PRO A 58 10.99 16.19 -3.05
CA PRO A 58 10.63 17.17 -4.07
C PRO A 58 9.97 18.40 -3.47
N THR A 59 10.14 19.50 -4.19
CA THR A 59 9.69 20.82 -3.75
C THR A 59 8.15 20.95 -3.74
N TYR A 60 7.44 20.15 -4.55
CA TYR A 60 5.98 20.21 -4.70
C TYR A 60 5.31 18.83 -4.63
N TYR A 61 5.33 18.22 -3.43
CA TYR A 61 4.54 17.02 -3.16
C TYR A 61 3.30 17.37 -2.33
N PRO A 62 2.09 17.32 -2.91
CA PRO A 62 0.87 17.66 -2.20
C PRO A 62 0.68 16.80 -0.96
N PHE A 63 0.32 17.48 0.12
CA PHE A 63 0.25 16.90 1.45
C PHE A 63 -0.76 15.74 1.50
N ALA A 64 -1.91 15.89 0.83
CA ALA A 64 -2.89 14.83 0.69
C ALA A 64 -2.32 13.56 0.01
N ALA A 65 -1.48 13.71 -1.02
CA ALA A 65 -0.87 12.57 -1.70
C ALA A 65 0.18 11.89 -0.81
N LYS A 66 0.97 12.66 -0.07
CA LYS A 66 1.91 12.17 0.94
C LYS A 66 1.21 11.33 2.01
N ILE A 67 0.15 11.86 2.62
CA ILE A 67 -0.63 11.16 3.64
C ILE A 67 -1.23 9.87 3.05
N THR A 68 -1.88 9.98 1.89
CA THR A 68 -2.54 8.83 1.23
C THR A 68 -1.53 7.74 0.90
N ASN A 69 -0.34 8.12 0.40
CA ASN A 69 0.74 7.20 0.08
C ASN A 69 1.21 6.42 1.31
N SER A 70 1.55 7.12 2.38
CA SER A 70 2.09 6.53 3.61
C SER A 70 1.06 5.65 4.32
N PHE A 71 -0.15 6.16 4.53
CA PHE A 71 -1.17 5.41 5.27
C PHE A 71 -1.68 4.20 4.50
N SER A 72 -1.84 4.27 3.17
CA SER A 72 -2.26 3.11 2.38
C SER A 72 -1.27 1.94 2.49
N VAL A 73 0.05 2.23 2.55
CA VAL A 73 1.10 1.22 2.74
C VAL A 73 1.02 0.60 4.13
N VAL A 74 0.97 1.43 5.18
CA VAL A 74 0.89 0.95 6.57
C VAL A 74 -0.34 0.07 6.76
N LEU A 75 -1.50 0.53 6.30
CA LEU A 75 -2.75 -0.22 6.40
C LEU A 75 -2.70 -1.52 5.61
N ALA A 76 -2.10 -1.53 4.41
CA ALA A 76 -1.93 -2.75 3.62
C ALA A 76 -1.03 -3.77 4.31
N ILE A 77 0.06 -3.33 4.94
CA ILE A 77 0.96 -4.20 5.70
C ILE A 77 0.23 -4.80 6.90
N ILE A 78 -0.40 -3.97 7.73
CA ILE A 78 -1.10 -4.43 8.94
C ILE A 78 -2.23 -5.39 8.57
N ALA A 79 -3.07 -5.03 7.59
CA ALA A 79 -4.16 -5.88 7.13
C ALA A 79 -3.64 -7.17 6.50
N GLY A 80 -2.58 -7.10 5.70
CA GLY A 80 -1.96 -8.26 5.05
C GLY A 80 -1.41 -9.26 6.06
N VAL A 81 -0.72 -8.78 7.10
CA VAL A 81 -0.23 -9.61 8.20
C VAL A 81 -1.40 -10.24 8.97
N PHE A 82 -2.37 -9.43 9.41
CA PHE A 82 -3.50 -9.91 10.21
C PHE A 82 -4.33 -10.96 9.46
N VAL A 83 -4.71 -10.68 8.21
CA VAL A 83 -5.48 -11.62 7.39
C VAL A 83 -4.63 -12.84 7.02
N GLY A 84 -3.32 -12.68 6.80
CA GLY A 84 -2.41 -13.78 6.57
C GLY A 84 -2.41 -14.81 7.71
N ILE A 85 -2.36 -14.32 8.96
CA ILE A 85 -2.48 -15.16 10.16
C ILE A 85 -3.87 -15.81 10.23
N LEU A 86 -4.94 -15.03 10.02
CA LEU A 86 -6.32 -15.51 10.09
C LEU A 86 -6.62 -16.64 9.09
N ARG A 87 -6.06 -16.54 7.87
CA ARG A 87 -6.34 -17.40 6.71
C ARG A 87 -5.36 -18.57 6.53
N LYS A 88 -4.38 -18.77 7.43
CA LYS A 88 -3.41 -19.87 7.36
C LYS A 88 -4.06 -21.26 7.16
N ASP A 89 -5.18 -21.53 7.83
CA ASP A 89 -5.87 -22.84 7.76
C ASP A 89 -6.77 -22.98 6.52
N GLY A 90 -6.91 -21.94 5.70
CA GLY A 90 -7.77 -21.93 4.51
C GLY A 90 -7.11 -22.46 3.24
N ILE A 91 -5.87 -22.94 3.34
CA ILE A 91 -5.04 -23.42 2.24
C ILE A 91 -5.17 -24.94 2.15
N GLU A 92 -5.92 -25.43 1.17
CA GLU A 92 -6.22 -26.87 1.02
C GLU A 92 -5.30 -27.57 0.01
N TYR A 93 -4.81 -26.86 -1.01
CA TYR A 93 -3.92 -27.44 -2.02
C TYR A 93 -2.97 -26.39 -2.58
N VAL A 94 -1.67 -26.67 -2.53
CA VAL A 94 -0.64 -25.81 -3.12
C VAL A 94 -0.13 -26.51 -4.38
N SER A 95 -0.73 -26.19 -5.53
CA SER A 95 -0.18 -26.65 -6.82
C SER A 95 1.17 -25.97 -7.09
N LYS A 96 1.99 -26.53 -7.98
CA LYS A 96 3.23 -25.86 -8.47
C LYS A 96 2.93 -24.46 -9.04
N SER A 97 1.76 -24.29 -9.68
CA SER A 97 1.30 -22.98 -10.17
C SER A 97 0.99 -21.99 -9.03
N LEU A 98 0.56 -22.48 -7.87
CA LEU A 98 0.26 -21.64 -6.72
C LEU A 98 1.54 -21.09 -6.07
N TRP A 99 2.62 -21.89 -6.00
CA TRP A 99 3.94 -21.41 -5.59
C TRP A 99 4.49 -20.30 -6.50
N PHE A 100 4.39 -20.49 -7.82
CA PHE A 100 4.81 -19.46 -8.78
C PHE A 100 3.96 -18.19 -8.63
N ALA A 101 2.64 -18.32 -8.49
CA ALA A 101 1.75 -17.20 -8.23
C ALA A 101 2.16 -16.45 -6.94
N CYS A 102 2.60 -17.15 -5.90
CA CYS A 102 3.04 -16.51 -4.66
C CYS A 102 4.35 -15.73 -4.82
N LEU A 103 5.31 -16.27 -5.58
CA LEU A 103 6.53 -15.55 -5.92
C LEU A 103 6.23 -14.30 -6.75
N VAL A 104 5.31 -14.40 -7.72
CA VAL A 104 4.84 -13.24 -8.50
C VAL A 104 4.18 -12.19 -7.60
N MET A 105 3.27 -12.61 -6.71
CA MET A 105 2.59 -11.69 -5.80
C MET A 105 3.54 -11.05 -4.78
N LEU A 106 4.52 -11.80 -4.26
CA LEU A 106 5.57 -11.28 -3.40
C LEU A 106 6.43 -10.25 -4.16
N GLY A 107 6.86 -10.59 -5.38
CA GLY A 107 7.65 -9.70 -6.23
C GLY A 107 6.90 -8.41 -6.57
N LEU A 108 5.63 -8.50 -6.92
CA LEU A 108 4.75 -7.34 -7.15
C LEU A 108 4.57 -6.52 -5.87
N GLY A 109 4.39 -7.16 -4.71
CA GLY A 109 4.29 -6.49 -3.42
C GLY A 109 5.57 -5.72 -3.06
N ILE A 110 6.74 -6.34 -3.27
CA ILE A 110 8.04 -5.69 -3.06
C ILE A 110 8.24 -4.53 -4.03
N ALA A 111 8.00 -4.74 -5.33
CA ALA A 111 8.15 -3.70 -6.34
C ALA A 111 7.25 -2.50 -6.05
N THR A 112 6.00 -2.73 -5.67
CA THR A 112 5.03 -1.67 -5.31
C THR A 112 5.33 -1.01 -3.97
N PHE A 113 5.94 -1.73 -3.02
CA PHE A 113 6.49 -1.14 -1.81
C PHE A 113 7.65 -0.20 -2.13
N PHE A 114 8.61 -0.61 -2.97
CA PHE A 114 9.70 0.26 -3.42
C PHE A 114 9.19 1.47 -4.20
N LEU A 115 8.16 1.32 -5.04
CA LEU A 115 7.49 2.45 -5.69
C LEU A 115 6.87 3.43 -4.69
N SER A 116 6.49 2.97 -3.49
CA SER A 116 5.98 3.84 -2.43
C SER A 116 7.08 4.68 -1.76
N LEU A 117 8.34 4.29 -1.94
CA LEU A 117 9.52 5.03 -1.46
C LEU A 117 9.98 6.12 -2.44
N ASN A 118 9.33 6.24 -3.58
CA ASN A 118 9.55 7.35 -4.51
C ASN A 118 8.38 8.33 -4.37
N PRO A 119 8.65 9.64 -4.30
CA PRO A 119 7.59 10.64 -4.25
C PRO A 119 6.74 10.57 -5.54
N GLN A 120 5.43 10.75 -5.39
CA GLN A 120 4.49 10.77 -6.51
C GLN A 120 4.07 12.22 -6.79
N GLU A 121 4.88 12.94 -7.57
CA GLU A 121 4.75 14.39 -7.80
C GLU A 121 3.62 14.76 -8.78
N PHE A 122 3.08 15.96 -8.60
CA PHE A 122 2.13 16.58 -9.54
C PHE A 122 2.91 17.50 -10.46
N ARG A 123 2.58 17.47 -11.75
CA ARG A 123 3.32 18.18 -12.80
C ARG A 123 3.37 19.70 -12.55
N GLU A 124 4.57 20.28 -12.44
CA GLU A 124 4.78 21.70 -12.77
C GLU A 124 4.91 21.88 -14.30
N PRO A 125 4.51 23.03 -14.86
CA PRO A 125 4.58 23.30 -16.29
C PRO A 125 5.99 23.73 -16.68
N THR A 126 7.00 22.90 -16.45
CA THR A 126 8.38 23.16 -16.88
C THR A 126 8.88 22.00 -17.73
N PHE A 127 8.81 22.25 -19.03
CA PHE A 127 9.33 21.45 -20.13
C PHE A 127 10.77 20.97 -19.87
N ARG A 128 11.00 19.66 -19.69
CA ARG A 128 12.24 18.97 -20.06
C ARG A 128 12.00 17.46 -20.16
N ARG A 129 12.21 16.89 -21.36
CA ARG A 129 12.19 15.44 -21.60
C ARG A 129 13.47 14.84 -21.03
N SER A 130 13.36 14.15 -19.89
CA SER A 130 14.39 13.27 -19.33
C SER A 130 14.15 11.84 -19.81
N PHE A 131 15.09 11.28 -20.57
CA PHE A 131 15.16 9.84 -20.84
C PHE A 131 15.81 9.18 -19.62
N GLY A 132 15.00 8.66 -18.70
CA GLY A 132 15.47 7.82 -17.59
C GLY A 132 14.72 8.01 -16.28
N THR A 133 14.30 9.24 -15.98
CA THR A 133 13.36 9.59 -14.89
C THR A 133 12.79 10.94 -15.23
N SER A 134 11.81 11.00 -16.14
CA SER A 134 10.91 12.16 -16.10
C SER A 134 10.10 12.04 -14.82
N GLU A 135 9.95 13.14 -14.08
CA GLU A 135 8.94 13.33 -13.02
C GLU A 135 7.54 13.20 -13.64
N SER A 136 7.23 12.02 -14.11
CA SER A 136 6.06 11.70 -14.91
C SER A 136 5.27 10.67 -14.15
N PHE A 137 4.16 11.10 -13.55
CA PHE A 137 2.78 10.61 -13.71
C PHE A 137 1.97 10.98 -12.44
N HIS A 138 0.73 11.50 -12.45
CA HIS A 138 -0.48 11.09 -13.15
C HIS A 138 -1.46 12.26 -13.40
N ASN A 139 -1.97 12.39 -14.64
CA ASN A 139 -3.01 13.39 -14.97
C ASN A 139 -4.35 13.01 -14.28
N ASN A 140 -4.77 13.84 -13.33
CA ASN A 140 -6.02 13.84 -12.55
C ASN A 140 -6.05 12.96 -11.27
N PRO A 141 -6.81 13.40 -10.24
CA PRO A 141 -6.96 12.69 -8.96
C PRO A 141 -7.52 11.26 -9.05
N VAL A 142 -8.31 10.96 -10.07
CA VAL A 142 -8.92 9.63 -10.27
C VAL A 142 -7.85 8.60 -10.63
N LEU A 143 -6.93 8.96 -11.54
CA LEU A 143 -5.83 8.08 -11.92
C LEU A 143 -4.85 7.85 -10.75
N PHE A 144 -4.58 8.89 -9.96
CA PHE A 144 -3.80 8.77 -8.72
C PHE A 144 -4.45 7.77 -7.75
N LEU A 145 -5.74 7.96 -7.43
CA LEU A 145 -6.47 7.08 -6.52
C LEU A 145 -6.52 5.63 -7.03
N PHE A 146 -6.72 5.44 -8.34
CA PHE A 146 -6.69 4.11 -8.94
C PHE A 146 -5.34 3.41 -8.72
N MET A 147 -4.23 4.11 -9.03
CA MET A 147 -2.89 3.56 -8.84
C MET A 147 -2.59 3.27 -7.37
N MET A 148 -3.04 4.15 -6.47
CA MET A 148 -2.92 3.97 -5.03
C MET A 148 -3.66 2.72 -4.53
N ILE A 149 -4.88 2.49 -5.00
CA ILE A 149 -5.65 1.27 -4.69
C ILE A 149 -4.95 0.02 -5.24
N VAL A 150 -4.50 0.04 -6.49
CA VAL A 150 -3.78 -1.10 -7.11
C VAL A 150 -2.53 -1.44 -6.31
N LYS A 151 -1.74 -0.42 -5.97
CA LYS A 151 -0.55 -0.53 -5.13
C LYS A 151 -0.89 -1.13 -3.76
N GLN A 152 -1.94 -0.65 -3.11
CA GLN A 152 -2.40 -1.14 -1.82
C GLN A 152 -2.79 -2.62 -1.88
N VAL A 153 -3.48 -3.06 -2.94
CA VAL A 153 -3.83 -4.46 -3.18
C VAL A 153 -2.59 -5.33 -3.39
N CYS A 154 -1.62 -4.86 -4.18
CA CYS A 154 -0.38 -5.59 -4.42
C CYS A 154 0.41 -5.81 -3.13
N ILE A 155 0.56 -4.78 -2.29
CA ILE A 155 1.25 -4.89 -0.99
C ILE A 155 0.48 -5.85 -0.07
N TYR A 156 -0.84 -5.65 0.08
CA TYR A 156 -1.69 -6.49 0.91
C TYR A 156 -1.57 -7.97 0.51
N ALA A 157 -1.76 -8.28 -0.77
CA ALA A 157 -1.74 -9.65 -1.26
C ALA A 157 -0.33 -10.25 -1.26
N GLY A 158 0.70 -9.44 -1.55
CA GLY A 158 2.10 -9.81 -1.48
C GLY A 158 2.58 -10.18 -0.07
N ILE A 159 1.90 -9.72 0.98
CA ILE A 159 2.16 -10.15 2.37
C ILE A 159 1.21 -11.28 2.76
N ARG A 160 -0.09 -11.10 2.54
CA ARG A 160 -1.15 -12.02 3.00
C ARG A 160 -0.95 -13.42 2.48
N VAL A 161 -0.67 -13.58 1.18
CA VAL A 161 -0.59 -14.91 0.54
C VAL A 161 0.66 -15.68 0.98
N PRO A 162 1.90 -15.11 0.90
CA PRO A 162 3.09 -15.81 1.37
C PRO A 162 3.07 -16.10 2.86
N LEU A 163 2.59 -15.18 3.70
CA LEU A 163 2.51 -15.38 5.15
C LEU A 163 1.55 -16.52 5.51
N SER A 164 0.36 -16.56 4.87
CA SER A 164 -0.60 -17.65 5.10
C SER A 164 0.01 -19.01 4.77
N LEU A 165 0.73 -19.10 3.65
CA LEU A 165 1.41 -20.33 3.21
C LEU A 165 2.53 -20.74 4.15
N MET A 166 3.39 -19.80 4.53
CA MET A 166 4.49 -20.05 5.47
C MET A 166 3.95 -20.63 6.79
N LEU A 167 2.92 -19.99 7.36
CA LEU A 167 2.30 -20.45 8.60
C LEU A 167 1.62 -21.82 8.45
N TYR A 168 0.95 -22.06 7.33
CA TYR A 168 0.37 -23.36 7.02
C TYR A 168 1.43 -24.48 7.01
N TYR A 169 2.57 -24.26 6.35
CA TYR A 169 3.65 -25.25 6.30
C TYR A 169 4.31 -25.45 7.66
N ILE A 170 4.51 -24.40 8.45
CA ILE A 170 5.04 -24.50 9.83
C ILE A 170 4.12 -25.39 10.68
N ASP A 171 2.81 -25.16 10.61
CA ASP A 171 1.83 -25.95 11.36
C ASP A 171 1.76 -27.41 10.88
N LYS A 172 1.99 -27.65 9.59
CA LYS A 172 2.02 -29.00 9.02
C LYS A 172 3.28 -29.77 9.43
N ILE A 173 4.43 -29.12 9.54
CA ILE A 173 5.70 -29.75 9.96
C ILE A 173 5.68 -30.08 11.46
N ARG A 174 4.98 -29.28 12.28
CA ARG A 174 4.86 -29.48 13.73
C ARG A 174 3.91 -30.60 14.15
N LYS A 175 3.08 -31.11 13.23
CA LYS A 175 2.13 -32.20 13.46
C LYS A 175 2.67 -33.51 12.91
#